data_AF-A0A0D6JGW0-F1
#
_entry.id   AF-A0A0D6JGW0-F1
#
_cell.length_a   1.000
_cell.length_b   1.000
_cell.length_c   1.000
_cell.angle_alpha   90.00
_cell.angle_beta   90.00
_cell.angle_gamma   90.00
#
_symmetry.space_group_name_H-M   'P 1'
#
loop_
_entity.id
_entity.type
_entity.pdbx_description
1 polymer ?
#
loop_
_entity_poly.entity_id
_entity_poly.type
_entity_poly.pdbx_seq_one_letter_code
_entity_poly.pdbx_strand_id
1 'polypeptide(L)'
;MQPLGNIGDIGDYLRAYAERQLLVVLTPRLMQLRRLVIGEAGRFPELGQALYEGGAARAIAALAAEFEQFVERGWLVLEDAHSAATHFNWLIMGEPVNKAMLLGDEAIPSPAALRQHAADAVRVFLAAYAPRRPK
;
A
#
# COMPACT_ATOMS: atom_id res chain seq x y z
N MET A 1 7.82 -17.43 -7.54
CA MET A 1 8.30 -16.06 -7.38
C MET A 1 9.53 -15.92 -8.26
N GLN A 2 9.50 -15.09 -9.30
CA GLN A 2 10.66 -14.91 -10.19
C GLN A 2 11.83 -14.31 -9.38
N PRO A 3 13.09 -14.72 -9.66
CA PRO A 3 14.24 -14.16 -8.95
C PRO A 3 14.43 -12.69 -9.35
N LEU A 4 14.34 -11.81 -8.36
CA LEU A 4 14.65 -10.38 -8.50
C LEU A 4 16.18 -10.21 -8.58
N GLY A 5 16.68 -9.54 -9.62
CA GLY A 5 18.10 -9.38 -9.91
C GLY A 5 18.61 -7.93 -9.97
N ASN A 6 17.73 -6.92 -10.05
CA ASN A 6 18.09 -5.50 -10.09
C ASN A 6 16.96 -4.54 -9.62
N ILE A 7 17.23 -3.22 -9.64
CA ILE A 7 16.27 -2.16 -9.23
C ILE A 7 15.04 -2.03 -10.17
N GLY A 8 15.19 -2.36 -11.46
CA GLY A 8 14.05 -2.51 -12.37
C GLY A 8 13.10 -3.62 -11.88
N ASP A 9 13.68 -4.75 -11.47
CA ASP A 9 12.92 -5.91 -11.00
C ASP A 9 12.17 -5.62 -9.69
N ILE A 10 12.79 -4.91 -8.72
CA ILE A 10 12.07 -4.48 -7.50
C ILE A 10 10.98 -3.44 -7.83
N GLY A 11 11.23 -2.53 -8.77
CA GLY A 11 10.22 -1.57 -9.21
C GLY A 11 9.01 -2.23 -9.86
N ASP A 12 9.21 -3.25 -10.70
CA ASP A 12 8.12 -4.06 -11.27
C ASP A 12 7.39 -4.86 -10.17
N TYR A 13 8.13 -5.46 -9.23
CA TYR A 13 7.55 -6.17 -8.10
C TYR A 13 6.64 -5.28 -7.26
N LEU A 14 7.12 -4.10 -6.85
CA LEU A 14 6.37 -3.14 -6.03
C LEU A 14 5.15 -2.60 -6.77
N ARG A 15 5.24 -2.40 -8.09
CA ARG A 15 4.08 -2.01 -8.92
C ARG A 15 3.01 -3.09 -8.93
N ALA A 16 3.41 -4.34 -9.18
CA ALA A 16 2.49 -5.47 -9.17
C ALA A 16 1.88 -5.70 -7.78
N TYR A 17 2.66 -5.50 -6.71
CA TYR A 17 2.15 -5.54 -5.34
C TYR A 17 1.11 -4.45 -5.09
N ALA A 18 1.43 -3.19 -5.44
CA ALA A 18 0.55 -2.05 -5.24
C ALA A 18 -0.79 -2.21 -5.99
N GLU A 19 -0.75 -2.64 -7.25
CA GLU A 19 -1.96 -2.91 -8.04
C GLU A 19 -2.81 -4.00 -7.38
N ARG A 20 -2.22 -5.13 -6.97
CA ARG A 20 -2.96 -6.20 -6.26
C ARG A 20 -3.59 -5.70 -4.98
N GLN A 21 -2.86 -4.90 -4.19
CA GLN A 21 -3.38 -4.35 -2.95
C GLN A 21 -4.59 -3.43 -3.21
N LEU A 22 -4.51 -2.55 -4.20
CA LEU A 22 -5.61 -1.69 -4.61
C LEU A 22 -6.84 -2.49 -5.06
N LEU A 23 -6.66 -3.54 -5.87
CA LEU A 23 -7.75 -4.37 -6.36
C LEU A 23 -8.45 -5.17 -5.25
N VAL A 24 -7.71 -5.59 -4.22
CA VAL A 24 -8.28 -6.28 -3.05
C VAL A 24 -9.06 -5.29 -2.17
N VAL A 25 -8.51 -4.09 -1.97
CA VAL A 25 -9.09 -3.12 -1.03
C VAL A 25 -10.28 -2.39 -1.66
N LEU A 26 -10.15 -1.87 -2.88
CA LEU A 26 -11.13 -0.99 -3.52
C LEU A 26 -12.25 -1.78 -4.20
N THR A 27 -12.99 -2.53 -3.37
CA THR A 27 -14.24 -3.17 -3.79
C THR A 27 -15.43 -2.47 -3.14
N PRO A 28 -16.61 -2.41 -3.81
CA PRO A 28 -17.81 -1.82 -3.21
C PRO A 28 -18.12 -2.44 -1.85
N ARG A 29 -18.04 -3.77 -1.75
CA ARG A 29 -18.28 -4.52 -0.50
C ARG A 29 -17.37 -4.06 0.64
N LEU A 30 -16.06 -3.95 0.40
CA LEU A 30 -15.13 -3.59 1.47
C LEU A 30 -15.26 -2.11 1.86
N MET A 31 -15.51 -1.22 0.89
CA MET A 31 -15.74 0.21 1.16
C MET A 31 -17.03 0.45 1.95
N GLN A 32 -18.10 -0.27 1.63
CA GLN A 32 -19.36 -0.24 2.40
C GLN A 32 -19.16 -0.74 3.83
N LEU A 33 -18.49 -1.88 4.01
CA LEU A 33 -18.17 -2.40 5.34
C LEU A 33 -17.31 -1.41 6.13
N ARG A 34 -16.31 -0.81 5.49
CA ARG A 34 -15.44 0.19 6.12
C ARG A 34 -16.22 1.41 6.58
N ARG A 35 -17.15 1.93 5.77
CA ARG A 35 -18.05 3.03 6.14
C ARG A 35 -18.92 2.67 7.33
N LEU A 36 -19.52 1.49 7.33
CA LEU A 36 -20.36 1.01 8.45
C LEU A 36 -19.54 0.94 9.74
N VAL A 37 -18.37 0.30 9.71
CA VAL A 37 -17.51 0.17 10.88
C VAL A 37 -17.06 1.53 11.40
N ILE A 38 -16.66 2.45 10.53
CA ILE A 38 -16.23 3.80 10.93
C ILE A 38 -17.41 4.59 11.54
N GLY A 39 -18.61 4.46 10.97
CA GLY A 39 -19.81 5.11 11.52
C GLY A 39 -20.19 4.60 12.92
N GLU A 40 -19.91 3.34 13.21
CA GLU A 40 -20.22 2.70 14.50
C GLU A 40 -19.05 2.74 15.51
N ALA A 41 -17.84 3.12 15.09
CA ALA A 41 -16.63 3.05 15.91
C ALA A 41 -16.69 3.88 17.20
N GLY A 42 -17.48 4.97 17.22
CA GLY A 42 -17.71 5.74 18.44
C GLY A 42 -18.51 4.99 19.51
N ARG A 43 -19.33 4.00 19.10
CA ARG A 43 -20.15 3.17 19.99
C ARG A 43 -19.54 1.79 20.25
N PHE A 44 -18.86 1.24 19.25
CA PHE A 44 -18.17 -0.06 19.31
C PHE A 44 -16.71 0.08 18.85
N PRO A 45 -15.81 0.61 19.70
CA PRO A 45 -14.41 0.83 19.35
C PRO A 45 -13.69 -0.42 18.86
N GLU A 46 -14.07 -1.59 19.36
CA GLU A 46 -13.53 -2.89 18.98
C GLU A 46 -13.70 -3.20 17.49
N LEU A 47 -14.73 -2.67 16.83
CA LEU A 47 -14.92 -2.85 15.38
C LEU A 47 -13.85 -2.09 14.59
N GLY A 48 -13.54 -0.87 15.02
CA GLY A 48 -12.48 -0.05 14.42
C GLY A 48 -11.11 -0.69 14.59
N GLN A 49 -10.83 -1.22 15.79
CA GLN A 49 -9.60 -1.94 16.09
C GLN A 49 -9.47 -3.20 15.23
N ALA A 50 -10.49 -4.05 15.17
CA ALA A 50 -10.47 -5.27 14.36
C ALA A 50 -10.28 -4.98 12.86
N LEU A 51 -10.92 -3.93 12.35
CA LEU A 51 -10.75 -3.50 10.96
C LEU A 51 -9.33 -2.98 10.68
N TYR A 52 -8.72 -2.25 11.61
CA TYR A 52 -7.35 -1.75 11.47
C TYR A 52 -6.32 -2.88 11.52
N GLU A 53 -6.43 -3.75 12.53
CA GLU A 53 -5.53 -4.89 12.76
C GLU A 53 -5.60 -5.91 11.63
N GLY A 54 -6.82 -6.26 11.19
CA GLY A 54 -7.05 -7.21 10.10
C GLY A 54 -6.75 -6.66 8.71
N GLY A 55 -6.61 -5.34 8.58
CA GLY A 55 -6.38 -4.63 7.32
C GLY A 55 -4.98 -4.05 7.22
N ALA A 56 -4.88 -2.73 7.42
CA ALA A 56 -3.66 -1.97 7.16
C ALA A 56 -2.48 -2.42 8.02
N ALA A 57 -2.68 -2.68 9.31
CA ALA A 57 -1.59 -3.06 10.21
C ALA A 57 -0.93 -4.38 9.77
N ARG A 58 -1.74 -5.39 9.41
CA ARG A 58 -1.25 -6.67 8.88
C ARG A 58 -0.50 -6.50 7.56
N ALA A 59 -1.03 -5.69 6.64
CA ALA A 59 -0.39 -5.44 5.34
C ALA A 59 0.97 -4.73 5.50
N ILE A 60 1.03 -3.73 6.38
CA ILE A 60 2.25 -2.98 6.69
C ILE A 60 3.29 -3.90 7.33
N ALA A 61 2.91 -4.73 8.31
CA ALA A 61 3.83 -5.66 8.96
C ALA A 61 4.43 -6.68 7.98
N ALA A 62 3.62 -7.24 7.09
CA ALA A 62 4.09 -8.18 6.07
C ALA A 62 5.08 -7.49 5.10
N LEU A 63 4.77 -6.27 4.68
CA LEU A 63 5.64 -5.51 3.78
C LEU A 63 6.95 -5.07 4.45
N ALA A 64 6.92 -4.73 5.74
CA ALA A 64 8.12 -4.39 6.50
C ALA A 64 9.12 -5.56 6.51
N ALA A 65 8.64 -6.79 6.73
CA ALA A 65 9.47 -8.00 6.68
C ALA A 65 10.04 -8.29 5.27
N GLU A 66 9.33 -7.91 4.20
CA GLU A 66 9.88 -7.97 2.83
C GLU A 66 10.95 -6.88 2.61
N PHE A 67 10.73 -5.68 3.15
CA PHE A 67 11.66 -4.56 3.00
C PHE A 67 13.00 -4.82 3.71
N GLU A 68 12.99 -5.49 4.87
CA GLU A 68 14.22 -5.95 5.52
C GLU A 68 15.08 -6.80 4.59
N GLN A 69 14.47 -7.76 3.89
CA GLN A 69 15.17 -8.60 2.89
C GLN A 69 15.66 -7.80 1.69
N PHE A 70 14.96 -6.72 1.31
CA PHE A 70 15.42 -5.84 0.24
C PHE A 70 16.62 -4.98 0.67
N VAL A 71 16.71 -4.61 1.94
CA VAL A 71 17.89 -3.94 2.50
C VAL A 71 19.09 -4.87 2.51
N GLU A 72 18.94 -6.12 2.95
CA GLU A 72 20.01 -7.13 2.94
C GLU A 72 20.60 -7.34 1.54
N ARG A 73 19.77 -7.20 0.51
CA ARG A 73 20.16 -7.32 -0.91
C ARG A 73 20.66 -6.01 -1.51
N GLY A 74 20.68 -4.92 -0.74
CA GLY A 74 21.09 -3.59 -1.18
C GLY A 74 20.14 -2.96 -2.20
N TRP A 75 18.87 -3.39 -2.25
CA TRP A 75 17.87 -2.85 -3.17
C TRP A 75 17.11 -1.66 -2.60
N LEU A 76 17.07 -1.52 -1.27
CA LEU A 76 16.54 -0.37 -0.56
C LEU A 76 17.54 0.10 0.49
N VAL A 77 17.50 1.39 0.80
CA VAL A 77 18.23 2.03 1.90
C VAL A 77 17.20 2.74 2.77
N LEU A 78 17.00 2.23 3.98
CA LEU A 78 16.00 2.71 4.94
C LEU A 78 16.53 2.58 6.37
N GLU A 79 16.09 3.47 7.26
CA GLU A 79 16.46 3.46 8.69
C GLU A 79 15.56 2.53 9.50
N ASP A 80 14.26 2.51 9.19
CA ASP A 80 13.26 1.67 9.84
C ASP A 80 12.30 1.07 8.80
N ALA A 81 12.24 -0.25 8.74
CA ALA A 81 11.47 -0.98 7.73
C ALA A 81 9.95 -0.79 7.93
N HIS A 82 9.50 -0.71 9.17
CA HIS A 82 8.09 -0.53 9.50
C HIS A 82 7.57 0.85 9.04
N SER A 83 8.34 1.90 9.29
CA SER A 83 8.04 3.26 8.85
C SER A 83 8.04 3.37 7.32
N ALA A 84 9.05 2.78 6.64
CA ALA A 84 9.09 2.76 5.19
C ALA A 84 7.89 2.00 4.58
N ALA A 85 7.53 0.85 5.14
CA ALA A 85 6.34 0.09 4.73
C ALA A 85 5.04 0.88 4.97
N THR A 86 4.95 1.61 6.09
CA THR A 86 3.83 2.50 6.40
C THR A 86 3.70 3.60 5.36
N HIS A 87 4.80 4.27 5.01
CA HIS A 87 4.82 5.28 3.96
C HIS A 87 4.36 4.71 2.61
N PHE A 88 4.90 3.55 2.21
CA PHE A 88 4.53 2.92 0.95
C PHE A 88 3.04 2.57 0.91
N ASN A 89 2.52 1.95 1.98
CA ASN A 89 1.11 1.60 2.09
C ASN A 89 0.20 2.83 1.92
N TRP A 90 0.53 3.95 2.58
CA TRP A 90 -0.30 5.14 2.51
C TRP A 90 -0.11 5.96 1.22
N LEU A 91 1.05 5.88 0.56
CA LEU A 91 1.23 6.39 -0.80
C LEU A 91 0.30 5.66 -1.80
N ILE A 92 0.13 4.35 -1.64
CA ILE A 92 -0.78 3.56 -2.47
C ILE A 92 -2.23 3.83 -2.10
N MET A 93 -2.57 3.76 -0.81
CA MET A 93 -3.97 3.74 -0.38
C MET A 93 -4.60 5.13 -0.25
N GLY A 94 -3.82 6.17 0.00
CA GLY A 94 -4.30 7.47 0.47
C GLY A 94 -5.44 8.07 -0.36
N GLU A 95 -5.17 8.51 -1.58
CA GLU A 95 -6.19 9.16 -2.42
C GLU A 95 -7.32 8.20 -2.84
N PRO A 96 -7.05 7.01 -3.41
CA PRO A 96 -8.13 6.14 -3.92
C PRO A 96 -9.12 5.71 -2.85
N VAL A 97 -8.63 5.34 -1.66
CA VAL A 97 -9.49 4.93 -0.54
C VAL A 97 -10.26 6.14 -0.01
N ASN A 98 -9.63 7.31 0.12
CA ASN A 98 -10.31 8.51 0.60
C ASN A 98 -11.46 8.91 -0.33
N LYS A 99 -11.24 8.95 -1.65
CA LYS A 99 -12.29 9.23 -2.65
C LYS A 99 -13.45 8.24 -2.56
N ALA A 100 -13.18 6.94 -2.55
CA ALA A 100 -14.23 5.92 -2.46
C ALA A 100 -15.02 5.98 -1.14
N MET A 101 -14.35 6.32 -0.04
CA MET A 101 -14.99 6.48 1.26
C MET A 101 -15.92 7.70 1.34
N LEU A 102 -15.52 8.82 0.73
CA LEU A 102 -16.27 10.09 0.80
C LEU A 102 -17.35 10.23 -0.27
N LEU A 103 -17.08 9.71 -1.48
CA LEU A 103 -17.92 9.94 -2.67
C LEU A 103 -18.72 8.70 -3.08
N GLY A 104 -18.54 7.58 -2.39
CA GLY A 104 -19.23 6.33 -2.66
C GLY A 104 -18.60 5.49 -3.77
N ASP A 105 -19.31 4.43 -4.16
CA ASP A 105 -18.75 3.35 -5.00
C ASP A 105 -18.44 3.80 -6.44
N GLU A 106 -19.13 4.81 -6.94
CA GLU A 106 -18.86 5.43 -8.26
C GLU A 106 -17.49 6.13 -8.33
N ALA A 107 -16.89 6.44 -7.17
CA ALA A 107 -15.55 7.03 -7.10
C ALA A 107 -14.43 5.99 -7.02
N ILE A 108 -14.76 4.68 -7.03
CA ILE A 108 -13.76 3.62 -7.13
C ILE A 108 -13.06 3.72 -8.50
N PRO A 109 -11.73 3.91 -8.56
CA PRO A 109 -11.06 4.11 -9.83
C PRO A 109 -11.10 2.86 -10.74
N SER A 110 -11.06 3.09 -12.05
CA SER A 110 -10.95 2.00 -13.02
C SER A 110 -9.62 1.24 -12.87
N PRO A 111 -9.52 -0.02 -13.32
CA PRO A 111 -8.27 -0.78 -13.26
C PRO A 111 -7.08 -0.08 -13.94
N ALA A 112 -7.32 0.66 -15.02
CA ALA A 112 -6.27 1.43 -15.70
C ALA A 112 -5.78 2.60 -14.84
N ALA A 113 -6.69 3.30 -14.16
CA ALA A 113 -6.33 4.37 -13.24
C ALA A 113 -5.58 3.84 -12.01
N LEU A 114 -5.99 2.69 -11.46
CA LEU A 114 -5.28 2.02 -10.36
C LEU A 114 -3.85 1.63 -10.74
N ARG A 115 -3.63 1.10 -11.96
CA ARG A 115 -2.29 0.82 -12.47
C ARG A 115 -1.42 2.05 -12.57
N GLN A 116 -1.97 3.14 -13.08
CA GLN A 116 -1.22 4.40 -13.19
C GLN A 116 -0.85 4.93 -11.80
N HIS A 117 -1.81 4.96 -10.88
CA HIS A 117 -1.60 5.37 -9.49
C HIS A 117 -0.52 4.53 -8.79
N ALA A 118 -0.56 3.20 -8.96
CA ALA A 118 0.44 2.29 -8.43
C ALA A 118 1.84 2.59 -8.99
N ALA A 119 1.97 2.86 -10.29
CA ALA A 119 3.24 3.23 -10.91
C ALA A 119 3.80 4.54 -10.32
N ASP A 120 2.95 5.54 -10.13
CA ASP A 120 3.35 6.83 -9.55
C ASP A 120 3.76 6.72 -8.08
N ALA A 121 3.00 5.98 -7.27
CA ALA A 121 3.34 5.73 -5.87
C ALA A 121 4.70 5.02 -5.73
N VAL A 122 4.98 4.02 -6.58
CA VAL A 122 6.25 3.30 -6.58
C VAL A 122 7.40 4.19 -7.02
N ARG A 123 7.20 5.03 -8.04
CA ARG A 123 8.20 6.00 -8.48
C ARG A 123 8.59 6.95 -7.34
N VAL A 124 7.61 7.48 -6.60
CA VAL A 124 7.85 8.37 -5.46
C VAL A 124 8.57 7.63 -4.33
N PHE A 125 8.14 6.43 -3.98
CA PHE A 125 8.77 5.62 -2.95
C PHE A 125 10.23 5.30 -3.28
N LEU A 126 10.53 4.83 -4.49
CA LEU A 126 11.89 4.51 -4.91
C LEU A 126 12.78 5.75 -5.03
N ALA A 127 12.23 6.92 -5.35
CA ALA A 127 13.00 8.17 -5.32
C ALA A 127 13.51 8.50 -3.91
N ALA A 128 12.80 8.07 -2.86
CA ALA A 128 13.21 8.26 -1.47
C ALA A 128 14.10 7.13 -0.95
N TYR A 129 13.81 5.88 -1.30
CA TYR A 129 14.39 4.69 -0.64
C TYR A 129 15.29 3.81 -1.51
N ALA A 130 15.40 4.05 -2.82
CA ALA A 130 16.36 3.31 -3.63
C ALA A 130 17.81 3.81 -3.37
N PRO A 131 18.83 2.93 -3.46
CA PRO A 131 20.22 3.34 -3.39
C PRO A 131 20.51 4.44 -4.41
N ARG A 132 21.14 5.54 -3.97
CA ARG A 132 21.59 6.58 -4.89
C ARG A 132 22.66 5.98 -5.80
N ARG A 133 22.50 6.13 -7.12
CA ARG A 133 23.63 5.91 -8.03
C ARG A 133 24.71 6.95 -7.70
N PRO A 134 25.97 6.54 -7.49
CA PRO A 134 27.06 7.50 -7.43
C PRO A 134 27.11 8.27 -8.76
N LYS A 135 27.34 9.58 -8.68
CA LYS A 135 27.57 10.44 -9.84
C LYS A 135 28.87 10.06 -10.54
#